data_AF-A0A7I8L644-F1
#
_entry.id   AF-A0A7I8L644-F1
#
_cell.length_a   1.000
_cell.length_b   1.000
_cell.length_c   1.000
_cell.angle_alpha   90.00
_cell.angle_beta   90.00
_cell.angle_gamma   90.00
#
_symmetry.space_group_name_H-M   'P 1'
#
loop_
_entity.id
_entity.type
_entity.pdbx_description
1 polymer ?
#
loop_
_entity_poly.entity_id
_entity_poly.type
_entity_poly.pdbx_seq_one_letter_code
_entity_poly.pdbx_strand_id
1 'polypeptide(L)'
;MASPDHLFALRNNFYLGAYQAAISNAERLRSLSPGEAGERDSLESVISSVKEWLNDPAIGNNSVLRLVAGTIYMHEQDYNEELKHTNAGGTMELHALNVQIYLKMHNADYAGKQLRIMQQIDEDHTLTQLATAWHDLAVLILLSLSLSLIVGRLEKFLMTRLVLNGKAVCCMHMGNFDEAETLLLDALTKDPWDLETLANLTVCSIYLGKSSTRFLRQLKLHHPEYMLVKRLSAAEEAFERSLQWAVPWISSAKNEQYIYFFLDLCFFGLLLDFGLRR
;
A
#
# COMPACT_ATOMS: atom_id res chain seq x y z
N MET A 1 -5.71 -38.63 14.41
CA MET A 1 -6.39 -37.87 15.48
C MET A 1 -6.10 -36.40 15.19
N ALA A 2 -7.12 -35.63 14.78
CA ALA A 2 -6.94 -34.22 14.43
C ALA A 2 -6.55 -33.42 15.68
N SER A 3 -5.55 -32.55 15.54
CA SER A 3 -5.16 -31.60 16.59
C SER A 3 -6.36 -30.70 16.95
N PRO A 4 -6.58 -30.38 18.23
CA PRO A 4 -7.71 -29.55 18.64
C PRO A 4 -7.68 -28.20 17.93
N ASP A 5 -8.81 -27.74 17.38
CA ASP A 5 -8.93 -26.40 16.81
C ASP A 5 -9.00 -25.38 17.94
N HIS A 6 -7.86 -24.72 18.19
CA HIS A 6 -7.69 -23.76 19.28
C HIS A 6 -8.47 -22.45 19.04
N LEU A 7 -8.92 -22.21 17.80
CA LEU A 7 -9.69 -21.02 17.42
C LEU A 7 -11.19 -21.27 17.41
N PHE A 8 -11.63 -22.54 17.46
CA PHE A 8 -13.03 -22.91 17.48
C PHE A 8 -13.79 -22.26 18.65
N ALA A 9 -13.21 -22.31 19.85
CA ALA A 9 -13.81 -21.71 21.05
C ALA A 9 -13.87 -20.18 20.98
N LEU A 10 -12.87 -19.54 20.36
CA LEU A 10 -12.83 -18.08 20.18
C LEU A 10 -13.94 -17.63 19.21
N ARG A 11 -14.03 -18.29 18.05
CA ARG A 11 -15.04 -17.99 17.02
C ARG A 11 -16.45 -18.19 17.56
N ASN A 12 -16.71 -19.30 18.23
CA ASN A 12 -18.04 -19.60 18.75
C ASN A 12 -18.50 -18.56 19.80
N ASN A 13 -17.62 -18.16 20.72
CA ASN A 13 -17.96 -17.15 21.74
C ASN A 13 -18.15 -15.75 21.17
N PHE A 14 -17.44 -15.40 20.10
CA PHE A 14 -17.63 -14.13 19.40
C PHE A 14 -19.00 -14.06 18.71
N TYR A 15 -19.40 -15.12 17.99
CA TYR A 15 -20.70 -15.17 17.32
C TYR A 15 -21.89 -15.24 18.29
N LEU A 16 -21.68 -15.74 19.50
CA LEU A 16 -22.69 -15.77 20.57
C LEU A 16 -22.78 -14.48 21.39
N GLY A 17 -21.98 -13.45 21.07
CA GLY A 17 -21.98 -12.16 21.78
C GLY A 17 -21.33 -12.20 23.17
N ALA A 18 -20.63 -13.29 23.50
CA ALA A 18 -19.95 -13.49 24.79
C ALA A 18 -18.54 -12.88 24.76
N TYR A 19 -18.47 -11.55 24.64
CA TYR A 19 -17.22 -10.83 24.34
C TYR A 19 -16.15 -10.95 25.44
N GLN A 20 -16.51 -10.95 26.73
CA GLN A 20 -15.53 -11.17 27.81
C GLN A 20 -14.84 -12.54 27.72
N ALA A 21 -15.57 -13.60 27.34
CA ALA A 21 -15.02 -14.94 27.19
C ALA A 21 -14.15 -15.06 25.93
N ALA A 22 -14.53 -14.38 24.84
CA ALA A 22 -13.71 -14.29 23.64
C ALA A 22 -12.37 -13.57 23.92
N ILE A 23 -12.39 -12.49 24.70
CA ILE A 23 -11.18 -11.75 25.08
C ILE A 23 -10.25 -12.62 25.93
N SER A 24 -10.76 -13.32 26.95
CA SER A 24 -9.95 -14.21 27.79
C SER A 24 -9.34 -15.39 27.00
N ASN A 25 -10.06 -15.91 26.00
CA ASN A 25 -9.53 -16.95 25.10
C ASN A 25 -8.45 -16.39 24.16
N ALA A 26 -8.59 -15.15 23.69
CA ALA A 26 -7.58 -14.48 22.87
C ALA A 26 -6.30 -14.15 23.67
N GLU A 27 -6.42 -13.83 24.96
CA GLU A 27 -5.25 -13.60 25.84
C GLU A 27 -4.43 -14.87 26.09
N ARG A 28 -5.09 -16.02 26.21
CA ARG A 28 -4.41 -17.33 26.31
C ARG A 28 -3.70 -17.75 25.02
N LEU A 29 -4.19 -17.30 23.87
CA LEU A 29 -3.51 -17.48 22.58
C LEU A 29 -2.30 -16.53 22.44
N ARG A 30 -2.30 -15.39 23.15
CA ARG A 30 -1.24 -14.37 23.11
C ARG A 30 0.00 -14.73 23.95
N SER A 31 -0.08 -15.71 24.85
CA SER A 31 1.06 -16.11 25.71
C SER A 31 2.13 -16.97 25.01
N LEU A 32 2.06 -17.13 23.68
CA LEU A 32 3.08 -17.81 22.87
C LEU A 32 3.65 -16.82 21.85
N SER A 33 4.82 -16.26 22.12
CA SER A 33 5.72 -15.70 21.10
C SER A 33 7.17 -15.76 21.62
N PRO A 34 8.09 -16.27 20.79
CA PRO A 34 8.85 -15.47 19.83
C PRO A 34 8.49 -15.93 18.40
N GLY A 35 8.05 -15.12 17.43
CA GLY A 35 8.44 -13.76 17.05
C GLY A 35 9.09 -13.88 15.66
N GLU A 36 8.29 -13.76 14.59
CA GLU A 36 8.63 -13.83 13.14
C GLU A 36 8.72 -15.22 12.47
N ALA A 37 9.27 -16.25 13.11
CA ALA A 37 9.31 -17.60 12.50
C ALA A 37 7.92 -18.28 12.50
N GLY A 38 7.20 -18.21 13.64
CA GLY A 38 5.88 -18.84 13.79
C GLY A 38 4.77 -18.18 12.96
N GLU A 39 4.87 -16.88 12.67
CA GLU A 39 3.90 -16.19 11.80
C GLU A 39 4.05 -16.63 10.35
N ARG A 40 5.28 -16.84 9.85
CA ARG A 40 5.54 -17.39 8.52
C ARG A 40 5.06 -18.83 8.39
N ASP A 41 5.31 -19.67 9.39
CA ASP A 41 4.81 -21.05 9.42
C ASP A 41 3.27 -21.08 9.43
N SER A 42 2.63 -20.15 10.16
CA SER A 42 1.16 -20.03 10.18
C SER A 42 0.60 -19.53 8.86
N LEU A 43 1.28 -18.60 8.18
CA LEU A 43 0.88 -18.03 6.91
C LEU A 43 1.00 -19.04 5.77
N GLU A 44 2.10 -19.80 5.74
CA GLU A 44 2.30 -20.89 4.78
C GLU A 44 1.24 -21.99 4.94
N SER A 45 0.85 -22.30 6.18
CA SER A 45 -0.27 -23.19 6.49
C SER A 45 -1.62 -22.62 6.01
N VAL A 46 -1.85 -21.32 6.16
CA VAL A 46 -3.07 -20.64 5.67
C VAL A 46 -3.12 -20.68 4.14
N ILE A 47 -2.03 -20.33 3.45
CA ILE A 47 -1.95 -20.37 1.99
C ILE A 47 -2.22 -21.78 1.48
N SER A 48 -1.64 -22.80 2.12
CA SER A 48 -1.86 -24.20 1.75
C SER A 48 -3.34 -24.61 1.90
N SER A 49 -3.99 -24.17 2.98
CA SER A 49 -5.41 -24.44 3.22
C SER A 49 -6.31 -23.73 2.19
N VAL A 50 -5.98 -22.49 1.84
CA VAL A 50 -6.71 -21.72 0.82
C VAL A 50 -6.55 -22.38 -0.55
N LYS A 51 -5.35 -22.86 -0.90
CA LYS A 51 -5.12 -23.61 -2.15
C LYS A 51 -5.94 -24.89 -2.21
N GLU A 52 -6.06 -25.63 -1.10
CA GLU A 52 -6.89 -26.82 -1.03
C GLU A 52 -8.37 -26.48 -1.30
N TRP A 53 -8.90 -25.46 -0.64
CA TRP A 53 -10.30 -25.04 -0.83
C TRP A 53 -10.59 -24.49 -2.22
N LEU A 54 -9.65 -23.79 -2.84
CA LEU A 54 -9.81 -23.29 -4.22
C LEU A 54 -9.80 -24.41 -5.26
N ASN A 55 -9.14 -25.52 -4.99
CA ASN A 55 -9.09 -26.69 -5.87
C ASN A 55 -10.28 -27.64 -5.68
N ASP A 56 -11.04 -27.50 -4.60
CA ASP A 56 -12.25 -28.29 -4.37
C ASP A 56 -13.37 -27.83 -5.33
N PRO A 57 -13.87 -28.69 -6.23
CA PRO A 57 -14.90 -28.32 -7.20
C PRO A 57 -16.25 -27.95 -6.57
N ALA A 58 -16.50 -28.35 -5.31
CA ALA A 58 -17.75 -28.04 -4.62
C ALA A 58 -17.77 -26.60 -4.04
N ILE A 59 -16.63 -26.09 -3.58
CA ILE A 59 -16.53 -24.80 -2.87
C ILE A 59 -15.65 -23.76 -3.59
N GLY A 60 -14.75 -24.17 -4.47
CA GLY A 60 -13.74 -23.31 -5.10
C GLY A 60 -14.33 -22.21 -5.99
N ASN A 61 -15.55 -22.39 -6.52
CA ASN A 61 -16.22 -21.37 -7.31
C ASN A 61 -17.00 -20.33 -6.47
N ASN A 62 -16.96 -20.42 -5.14
CA ASN A 62 -17.61 -19.45 -4.26
C ASN A 62 -16.90 -18.08 -4.37
N SER A 63 -17.66 -17.03 -4.72
CA SER A 63 -17.12 -15.68 -4.92
C SER A 63 -16.49 -15.09 -3.65
N VAL A 64 -17.06 -15.36 -2.47
CA VAL A 64 -16.53 -14.89 -1.19
C VAL A 64 -15.20 -15.57 -0.86
N LEU A 65 -15.11 -16.89 -1.09
CA LEU A 65 -13.85 -17.63 -0.91
C LEU A 65 -12.75 -17.06 -1.80
N ARG A 66 -13.08 -16.81 -3.07
CA ARG A 66 -12.15 -16.25 -4.05
C ARG A 66 -11.69 -14.83 -3.67
N LEU A 67 -12.59 -13.97 -3.17
CA LEU A 67 -12.23 -12.64 -2.66
C LEU A 67 -11.30 -12.69 -1.44
N VAL A 68 -11.59 -13.59 -0.50
CA VAL A 68 -10.75 -13.78 0.70
C VAL A 68 -9.38 -14.30 0.30
N ALA A 69 -9.33 -15.29 -0.60
CA ALA A 69 -8.09 -15.81 -1.14
C ALA A 69 -7.26 -14.70 -1.79
N GLY A 70 -7.85 -13.86 -2.64
CA GLY A 70 -7.12 -12.78 -3.29
C GLY A 70 -6.62 -11.69 -2.39
N THR A 71 -7.32 -11.41 -1.30
CA THR A 71 -6.79 -10.50 -0.28
C THR A 71 -5.52 -11.06 0.36
N ILE A 72 -5.48 -12.37 0.60
CA ILE A 72 -4.29 -13.06 1.14
C ILE A 72 -3.17 -13.07 0.11
N TYR A 73 -3.43 -13.51 -1.13
CA TYR A 73 -2.41 -13.55 -2.18
C TYR A 73 -1.86 -12.17 -2.56
N MET A 74 -2.68 -11.12 -2.49
CA MET A 74 -2.21 -9.74 -2.67
C MET A 74 -1.20 -9.32 -1.60
N HIS A 75 -1.36 -9.79 -0.37
CA HIS A 75 -0.41 -9.54 0.71
C HIS A 75 0.91 -10.30 0.48
N GLU A 76 0.82 -11.54 -0.01
CA GLU A 76 1.96 -12.40 -0.33
C GLU A 76 2.68 -12.05 -1.64
N GLN A 77 2.13 -11.11 -2.41
CA GLN A 77 2.64 -10.69 -3.72
C GLN A 77 2.62 -11.81 -4.80
N ASP A 78 1.87 -12.89 -4.58
CA ASP A 78 1.67 -13.95 -5.57
C ASP A 78 0.46 -13.64 -6.47
N TYR A 79 0.63 -12.64 -7.34
CA TYR A 79 -0.43 -12.13 -8.20
C TYR A 79 -0.87 -13.11 -9.29
N ASN A 80 0.03 -13.99 -9.75
CA ASN A 80 -0.24 -14.88 -10.88
C ASN A 80 -1.16 -16.03 -10.50
N GLU A 81 -0.97 -16.62 -9.31
CA GLU A 81 -1.88 -17.66 -8.82
C GLU A 81 -3.28 -17.10 -8.58
N GLU A 82 -3.38 -15.89 -8.03
CA GLU A 82 -4.68 -15.29 -7.76
C GLU A 82 -5.49 -15.01 -9.03
N LEU A 83 -4.85 -14.50 -10.09
CA LEU A 83 -5.51 -14.20 -11.35
C LEU A 83 -6.11 -15.45 -12.03
N LYS A 84 -5.63 -16.66 -11.70
CA LYS A 84 -6.27 -17.91 -12.17
C LYS A 84 -7.65 -18.09 -11.54
N HIS A 85 -7.78 -17.73 -10.27
CA HIS A 85 -8.98 -17.92 -9.51
C HIS A 85 -9.95 -16.75 -9.65
N THR A 86 -9.53 -15.52 -9.94
CA THR A 86 -10.45 -14.37 -9.99
C THR A 86 -11.01 -14.05 -11.37
N ASN A 87 -10.30 -14.41 -12.46
CA ASN A 87 -10.73 -14.05 -13.83
C ASN A 87 -11.96 -14.83 -14.32
N ALA A 88 -12.25 -16.01 -13.76
CA ALA A 88 -13.32 -16.89 -14.24
C ALA A 88 -14.69 -16.55 -13.64
N GLY A 89 -15.63 -15.97 -14.41
CA GLY A 89 -17.02 -15.78 -13.96
C GLY A 89 -17.15 -14.95 -12.68
N GLY A 90 -16.48 -13.80 -12.63
CA GLY A 90 -16.38 -12.97 -11.44
C GLY A 90 -17.61 -12.10 -11.17
N THR A 91 -17.87 -11.83 -9.89
CA THR A 91 -18.76 -10.75 -9.45
C THR A 91 -18.05 -9.40 -9.60
N MET A 92 -18.78 -8.30 -9.39
CA MET A 92 -18.24 -6.95 -9.50
C MET A 92 -17.02 -6.71 -8.58
N GLU A 93 -17.03 -7.30 -7.40
CA GLU A 93 -15.94 -7.27 -6.43
C GLU A 93 -14.69 -7.98 -6.95
N LEU A 94 -14.84 -9.13 -7.60
CA LEU A 94 -13.73 -9.88 -8.18
C LEU A 94 -13.09 -9.12 -9.35
N HIS A 95 -13.90 -8.43 -10.15
CA HIS A 95 -13.38 -7.55 -11.20
C HIS A 95 -12.62 -6.34 -10.62
N ALA A 96 -13.16 -5.70 -9.56
CA ALA A 96 -12.46 -4.62 -8.86
C ALA A 96 -11.13 -5.08 -8.26
N LEU A 97 -11.10 -6.29 -7.68
CA LEU A 97 -9.89 -6.91 -7.15
C LEU A 97 -8.85 -7.16 -8.26
N ASN A 98 -9.29 -7.64 -9.44
CA ASN A 98 -8.41 -7.81 -10.59
C ASN A 98 -7.77 -6.50 -11.04
N VAL A 99 -8.53 -5.41 -11.07
CA VAL A 99 -7.97 -4.08 -11.38
C VAL A 99 -6.85 -3.75 -10.38
N GLN A 100 -7.07 -3.95 -9.08
CA GLN A 100 -6.02 -3.71 -8.08
C GLN A 100 -4.78 -4.59 -8.28
N ILE A 101 -4.97 -5.88 -8.58
CA ILE A 101 -3.85 -6.81 -8.83
C ILE A 101 -3.04 -6.36 -10.04
N TYR A 102 -3.68 -6.05 -11.17
CA TYR A 102 -2.97 -5.58 -12.37
C TYR A 102 -2.22 -4.26 -12.13
N LEU A 103 -2.79 -3.34 -11.34
CA LEU A 103 -2.10 -2.11 -10.94
C LEU A 103 -0.88 -2.39 -10.04
N LYS A 104 -0.97 -3.35 -9.11
CA LYS A 104 0.16 -3.79 -8.28
C LYS A 104 1.25 -4.48 -9.08
N MET A 105 0.91 -5.16 -10.17
CA MET A 105 1.86 -5.71 -11.15
C MET A 105 2.48 -4.64 -12.06
N HIS A 106 2.21 -3.34 -11.82
CA HIS A 106 2.62 -2.23 -12.69
C HIS A 106 2.13 -2.36 -14.14
N ASN A 107 1.01 -3.06 -14.35
CA ASN A 107 0.48 -3.33 -15.67
C ASN A 107 -0.85 -2.61 -15.89
N ALA A 108 -0.76 -1.31 -16.18
CA ALA A 108 -1.93 -0.44 -16.37
C ALA A 108 -2.79 -0.82 -17.59
N ASP A 109 -2.20 -1.48 -18.60
CA ASP A 109 -2.92 -1.89 -19.81
C ASP A 109 -3.95 -2.98 -19.50
N TYR A 110 -3.55 -4.02 -18.76
CA TYR A 110 -4.48 -5.07 -18.35
C TYR A 110 -5.48 -4.59 -17.31
N ALA A 111 -5.08 -3.68 -16.43
CA ALA A 111 -6.01 -3.00 -15.52
C ALA A 111 -7.10 -2.24 -16.30
N GLY A 112 -6.72 -1.52 -17.36
CA GLY A 112 -7.66 -0.82 -18.23
C GLY A 112 -8.61 -1.77 -18.98
N LYS A 113 -8.12 -2.93 -19.42
CA LYS A 113 -8.98 -3.98 -20.04
C LYS A 113 -10.02 -4.51 -19.07
N GLN A 114 -9.64 -4.81 -17.83
CA GLN A 114 -10.61 -5.22 -16.80
C GLN A 114 -11.60 -4.13 -16.45
N LEU A 115 -11.15 -2.87 -16.37
CA LEU A 115 -12.03 -1.75 -16.09
C LEU A 115 -13.12 -1.58 -17.15
N ARG A 116 -12.80 -1.80 -18.43
CA ARG A 116 -13.82 -1.78 -19.51
C ARG A 116 -14.89 -2.85 -19.32
N ILE A 117 -14.52 -4.03 -18.84
CA ILE A 117 -15.49 -5.08 -18.50
C ILE A 117 -16.41 -4.58 -17.39
N MET A 118 -15.83 -3.96 -16.34
CA MET A 118 -16.64 -3.39 -15.25
C MET A 118 -17.63 -2.33 -15.74
N GLN A 119 -17.18 -1.43 -16.61
CA GLN A 119 -18.02 -0.39 -17.22
C GLN A 119 -19.14 -0.96 -18.09
N GLN A 120 -18.91 -2.07 -18.79
CA GLN A 120 -19.94 -2.75 -19.57
C GLN A 120 -21.01 -3.41 -18.70
N ILE A 121 -20.63 -3.88 -17.51
CA ILE A 121 -21.57 -4.48 -16.55
C ILE A 121 -22.43 -3.38 -15.94
N ASP A 122 -21.79 -2.38 -15.33
CA ASP A 122 -22.44 -1.22 -14.72
C ASP A 122 -21.40 -0.10 -14.53
N GLU A 123 -21.52 0.94 -15.37
CA GLU A 123 -20.63 2.11 -15.33
C GLU A 123 -20.82 2.92 -14.05
N ASP A 124 -22.05 3.04 -13.55
CA ASP A 124 -22.41 3.85 -12.38
C ASP A 124 -22.20 3.13 -11.05
N HIS A 125 -21.91 1.83 -11.09
CA HIS A 125 -21.60 1.05 -9.91
C HIS A 125 -20.45 1.66 -9.10
N THR A 126 -20.60 1.74 -7.78
CA THR A 126 -19.60 2.35 -6.88
C THR A 126 -18.21 1.74 -7.05
N LEU A 127 -18.12 0.41 -7.20
CA LEU A 127 -16.85 -0.30 -7.43
C LEU A 127 -16.23 0.02 -8.79
N THR A 128 -17.02 0.16 -9.85
CA THR A 128 -16.52 0.61 -11.16
C THR A 128 -15.98 2.03 -11.03
N GLN A 129 -16.70 2.89 -10.31
CA GLN A 129 -16.33 4.28 -10.14
C GLN A 129 -15.01 4.42 -9.33
N LEU A 130 -14.83 3.58 -8.32
CA LEU A 130 -13.61 3.50 -7.52
C LEU A 130 -12.44 2.88 -8.30
N ALA A 131 -12.68 1.82 -9.08
CA ALA A 131 -11.67 1.19 -9.91
C ALA A 131 -11.14 2.11 -11.01
N THR A 132 -12.01 2.95 -11.61
CA THR A 132 -11.55 4.02 -12.52
C THR A 132 -10.64 5.00 -11.79
N ALA A 133 -11.00 5.43 -10.57
CA ALA A 133 -10.18 6.38 -9.82
C ALA A 133 -8.78 5.81 -9.50
N TRP A 134 -8.69 4.51 -9.15
CA TRP A 134 -7.39 3.85 -8.96
C TRP A 134 -6.58 3.75 -10.26
N HIS A 135 -7.23 3.36 -11.35
CA HIS A 135 -6.57 3.25 -12.66
C HIS A 135 -6.08 4.61 -13.15
N ASP A 136 -6.93 5.63 -13.10
CA ASP A 136 -6.57 6.99 -13.47
C ASP A 136 -5.45 7.52 -12.58
N LEU A 137 -5.50 7.31 -11.27
CA LEU A 137 -4.41 7.71 -10.37
C LEU A 137 -3.08 7.01 -10.73
N ALA A 138 -3.14 5.72 -11.10
CA ALA A 138 -1.95 4.97 -11.48
C ALA A 138 -1.38 5.37 -12.86
N VAL A 139 -2.23 5.77 -13.81
CA VAL A 139 -1.83 6.17 -15.17
C VAL A 139 -1.47 7.66 -15.26
N LEU A 140 -2.15 8.53 -14.50
CA LEU A 140 -2.17 9.98 -14.72
C LEU A 140 -1.59 10.78 -13.54
N ILE A 141 -0.37 10.45 -13.15
CA ILE A 141 0.53 11.42 -12.46
C ILE A 141 0.93 12.58 -13.41
N LEU A 142 0.49 12.58 -14.67
CA LEU A 142 1.10 13.38 -15.74
C LEU A 142 0.31 14.56 -16.33
N LEU A 143 -0.96 14.83 -15.99
CA LEU A 143 -1.69 15.90 -16.71
C LEU A 143 -2.59 16.87 -15.94
N SER A 144 -2.67 16.79 -14.60
CA SER A 144 -3.47 17.67 -13.69
C SER A 144 -5.00 17.81 -13.99
N LEU A 145 -5.46 17.53 -15.20
CA LEU A 145 -6.83 17.67 -15.69
C LEU A 145 -7.75 16.53 -15.24
N SER A 146 -7.18 15.36 -14.93
CA SER A 146 -7.93 14.16 -14.54
C SER A 146 -8.18 14.08 -13.03
N LEU A 147 -7.34 14.72 -12.21
CA LEU A 147 -7.41 14.61 -10.75
C LEU A 147 -8.62 15.35 -10.16
N SER A 148 -9.10 16.45 -10.77
CA SER A 148 -10.26 17.20 -10.28
C SER A 148 -11.56 16.42 -10.47
N LEU A 149 -11.65 15.65 -11.56
CA LEU A 149 -12.73 14.69 -11.80
C LEU A 149 -12.71 13.56 -10.76
N ILE A 150 -11.53 13.05 -10.39
CA ILE A 150 -11.40 12.06 -9.31
C ILE A 150 -11.87 12.65 -7.98
N VAL A 151 -11.44 13.86 -7.63
CA VAL A 151 -11.88 14.55 -6.40
C VAL A 151 -13.40 14.75 -6.40
N GLY A 152 -13.98 15.23 -7.51
CA GLY A 152 -15.44 15.39 -7.65
C GLY A 152 -16.20 14.06 -7.60
N ARG A 153 -15.61 12.96 -8.06
CA ARG A 153 -16.18 11.61 -7.90
C ARG A 153 -16.13 11.16 -6.44
N LEU A 154 -15.03 11.46 -5.74
CA LEU A 154 -14.86 11.17 -4.32
C LEU A 154 -15.77 12.02 -3.41
N GLU A 155 -16.22 13.19 -3.85
CA GLU A 155 -17.20 14.03 -3.13
C GLU A 155 -18.57 13.40 -2.94
N LYS A 156 -18.96 12.49 -3.83
CA LYS A 156 -20.24 11.79 -3.74
C LYS A 156 -20.28 10.72 -2.65
N PHE A 157 -19.12 10.31 -2.13
CA PHE A 157 -19.02 9.32 -1.06
C PHE A 157 -19.02 9.97 0.32
N LEU A 158 -19.48 9.22 1.31
CA LEU A 158 -19.32 9.58 2.72
C LEU A 158 -17.84 9.87 3.01
N MET A 159 -17.58 10.93 3.79
CA MET A 159 -16.23 11.39 4.17
C MET A 159 -15.58 10.43 5.18
N THR A 160 -15.34 9.21 4.73
CA THR A 160 -14.58 8.19 5.45
C THR A 160 -13.09 8.52 5.38
N ARG A 161 -12.30 7.93 6.29
CA ARG A 161 -10.84 8.09 6.30
C ARG A 161 -10.20 7.75 4.96
N LEU A 162 -10.66 6.67 4.31
CA LEU A 162 -10.17 6.25 3.00
C LEU A 162 -10.43 7.32 1.92
N VAL A 163 -11.64 7.87 1.89
CA VAL A 163 -12.02 8.92 0.92
C VAL A 163 -11.24 10.20 1.16
N LEU A 164 -11.08 10.61 2.44
CA LEU A 164 -10.30 11.80 2.80
C LEU A 164 -8.83 11.67 2.41
N ASN A 165 -8.22 10.50 2.66
CA ASN A 165 -6.86 10.20 2.21
C ASN A 165 -6.73 10.22 0.69
N GLY A 166 -7.68 9.59 -0.02
CA GLY A 166 -7.69 9.60 -1.49
C GLY A 166 -7.78 11.01 -2.06
N LYS A 167 -8.66 11.85 -1.51
CA LYS A 167 -8.77 13.27 -1.91
C LYS A 167 -7.50 14.05 -1.61
N ALA A 168 -6.94 13.88 -0.41
CA ALA A 168 -5.70 14.56 -0.03
C ALA A 168 -4.54 14.22 -0.97
N VAL A 169 -4.38 12.94 -1.32
CA VAL A 169 -3.38 12.51 -2.31
C VAL A 169 -3.62 13.19 -3.66
N CYS A 170 -4.87 13.27 -4.12
CA CYS A 170 -5.21 13.98 -5.35
C CYS A 170 -4.84 15.47 -5.26
N CYS A 171 -5.18 16.16 -4.17
CA CYS A 171 -4.83 17.57 -3.94
C CYS A 171 -3.30 17.78 -3.91
N MET A 172 -2.55 16.88 -3.27
CA MET A 172 -1.07 16.91 -3.26
C MET A 172 -0.51 16.80 -4.68
N HIS A 173 -1.07 15.93 -5.52
CA HIS A 173 -0.67 15.80 -6.93
C HIS A 173 -1.06 17.02 -7.79
N MET A 174 -2.09 17.78 -7.41
CA MET A 174 -2.42 19.07 -8.04
C MET A 174 -1.52 20.21 -7.58
N GLY A 175 -0.70 20.02 -6.55
CA GLY A 175 0.08 21.08 -5.91
C GLY A 175 -0.65 21.85 -4.80
N ASN A 176 -1.89 21.46 -4.47
CA ASN A 176 -2.70 22.10 -3.43
C ASN A 176 -2.44 21.44 -2.07
N PHE A 177 -1.26 21.68 -1.50
CA PHE A 177 -0.85 21.05 -0.24
C PHE A 177 -1.59 21.57 1.00
N ASP A 178 -2.03 22.84 0.99
CA ASP A 178 -2.80 23.42 2.12
C ASP A 178 -4.18 22.77 2.28
N GLU A 179 -4.86 22.50 1.16
CA GLU A 179 -6.13 21.78 1.14
C GLU A 179 -5.95 20.32 1.54
N ALA A 180 -4.90 19.68 1.04
CA ALA A 180 -4.55 18.31 1.42
C ALA A 180 -4.30 18.18 2.92
N GLU A 181 -3.57 19.12 3.54
CA GLU A 181 -3.32 19.10 4.99
C GLU A 181 -4.64 19.22 5.76
N THR A 182 -5.56 20.07 5.32
CA THR A 182 -6.88 20.23 5.97
C THR A 182 -7.68 18.92 5.94
N LEU A 183 -7.73 18.26 4.77
CA LEU A 183 -8.41 16.96 4.61
C LEU A 183 -7.76 15.86 5.47
N LEU A 184 -6.44 15.86 5.57
CA LEU A 184 -5.70 14.87 6.35
C LEU A 184 -5.83 15.10 7.86
N LEU A 185 -5.89 16.34 8.32
CA LEU A 185 -6.18 16.65 9.72
C LEU A 185 -7.59 16.22 10.10
N ASP A 186 -8.56 16.37 9.19
CA ASP A 186 -9.92 15.83 9.40
C ASP A 186 -9.99 14.29 9.32
N ALA A 187 -9.09 13.63 8.59
CA ALA A 187 -8.94 12.17 8.69
C ALA A 187 -8.34 11.76 10.04
N LEU A 188 -7.37 12.53 10.55
CA LEU A 188 -6.69 12.24 11.82
C LEU A 188 -7.59 12.40 13.04
N THR A 189 -8.55 13.34 13.02
CA THR A 189 -9.54 13.47 14.09
C THR A 189 -10.48 12.26 14.17
N LYS A 190 -10.69 11.55 13.06
CA LYS A 190 -11.52 10.33 13.00
C LYS A 190 -10.78 9.10 13.51
N ASP A 191 -9.50 8.96 13.19
CA ASP A 191 -8.64 7.91 13.74
C ASP A 191 -7.18 8.40 13.82
N PRO A 192 -6.65 8.62 15.03
CA PRO A 192 -5.26 9.07 15.22
C PRO A 192 -4.19 8.04 14.80
N TRP A 193 -4.58 6.78 14.62
CA TRP A 193 -3.66 5.66 14.35
C TRP A 193 -3.74 5.16 12.89
N ASP A 194 -4.48 5.86 12.04
CA ASP A 194 -4.63 5.50 10.64
C ASP A 194 -3.31 5.64 9.88
N LEU A 195 -2.86 4.51 9.33
CA LEU A 195 -1.59 4.32 8.63
C LEU A 195 -1.42 5.28 7.45
N GLU A 196 -2.43 5.30 6.58
CA GLU A 196 -2.45 6.09 5.36
C GLU A 196 -2.46 7.59 5.70
N THR A 197 -3.26 8.00 6.70
CA THR A 197 -3.30 9.39 7.17
C THR A 197 -1.95 9.86 7.69
N LEU A 198 -1.29 9.07 8.55
CA LEU A 198 0.02 9.42 9.10
C LEU A 198 1.10 9.50 8.01
N ALA A 199 1.06 8.59 7.03
CA ALA A 199 1.98 8.58 5.90
C ALA A 199 1.81 9.83 5.03
N ASN A 200 0.56 10.14 4.65
CA ASN A 200 0.24 11.28 3.80
C ASN A 200 0.55 12.60 4.52
N LEU A 201 0.26 12.72 5.83
CA LEU A 201 0.63 13.88 6.64
C LEU A 201 2.13 14.08 6.73
N THR A 202 2.91 13.00 6.80
CA THR A 202 4.38 13.08 6.81
C THR A 202 4.88 13.74 5.53
N VAL A 203 4.42 13.27 4.37
CA VAL A 203 4.82 13.83 3.06
C VAL A 203 4.32 15.26 2.88
N CYS A 204 3.06 15.53 3.21
CA CYS A 204 2.46 16.87 3.13
C CYS A 204 3.19 17.89 4.02
N SER A 205 3.52 17.50 5.26
CA SER A 205 4.23 18.37 6.21
C SER A 205 5.65 18.71 5.71
N ILE A 206 6.36 17.74 5.12
CA ILE A 206 7.70 17.98 4.54
C ILE A 206 7.61 19.01 3.41
N TYR A 207 6.62 18.90 2.53
CA TYR A 207 6.45 19.84 1.42
C TYR A 207 6.13 21.26 1.90
N LEU A 208 5.32 21.40 2.95
CA LEU A 208 4.98 22.68 3.56
C LEU A 208 6.10 23.26 4.44
N GLY A 209 7.25 22.59 4.57
CA GLY A 209 8.35 23.00 5.46
C GLY A 209 8.00 22.90 6.95
N LYS A 210 7.00 22.10 7.32
CA LYS A 210 6.54 21.87 8.69
C LYS A 210 7.20 20.63 9.29
N SER A 211 7.21 20.54 10.63
CA SER A 211 7.74 19.36 11.32
C SER A 211 6.87 18.12 11.09
N SER A 212 7.41 17.12 10.40
CA SER A 212 6.78 15.81 10.17
C SER A 212 7.16 14.77 11.23
N THR A 213 8.08 15.11 12.15
CA THR A 213 8.73 14.18 13.08
C THR A 213 7.74 13.42 13.95
N ARG A 214 6.63 14.06 14.37
CA ARG A 214 5.61 13.42 15.21
C ARG A 214 4.95 12.24 14.49
N PHE A 215 4.57 12.43 13.22
CA PHE A 215 3.82 11.47 12.42
C PHE A 215 4.72 10.32 12.01
N LEU A 216 5.94 10.65 11.57
CA LEU A 216 6.96 9.66 11.23
C LEU A 216 7.29 8.77 12.43
N ARG A 217 7.39 9.34 13.63
CA ARG A 217 7.68 8.58 14.86
C ARG A 217 6.53 7.62 15.21
N GLN A 218 5.29 8.07 15.12
CA GLN A 218 4.12 7.20 15.34
C GLN A 218 4.11 6.05 14.34
N LEU A 219 4.40 6.33 13.07
CA LEU A 219 4.40 5.34 12.01
C LEU A 219 5.52 4.30 12.20
N LYS A 220 6.75 4.75 12.52
CA LYS A 220 7.89 3.85 12.85
C LYS A 220 7.60 2.97 14.08
N LEU A 221 6.87 3.48 15.08
CA LEU A 221 6.60 2.75 16.32
C LEU A 221 5.50 1.69 16.17
N HIS A 222 4.42 2.02 15.48
CA HIS A 222 3.24 1.15 15.38
C HIS A 222 3.29 0.22 14.17
N HIS A 223 3.94 0.64 13.08
CA HIS A 223 3.92 -0.09 11.81
C HIS A 223 5.29 -0.04 11.10
N PRO A 224 6.31 -0.72 11.65
CA PRO A 224 7.66 -0.70 11.10
C PRO A 224 7.73 -1.30 9.68
N GLU A 225 6.84 -2.23 9.36
CA GLU A 225 6.79 -2.92 8.06
C GLU A 225 6.13 -2.10 6.95
N TYR A 226 5.53 -0.94 7.27
CA TYR A 226 4.84 -0.12 6.28
C TYR A 226 5.79 0.38 5.18
N MET A 227 5.33 0.38 3.94
CA MET A 227 6.16 0.62 2.75
C MET A 227 6.96 1.93 2.82
N LEU A 228 6.36 3.01 3.35
CA LEU A 228 7.05 4.29 3.52
C LEU A 228 8.25 4.18 4.48
N VAL A 229 8.12 3.43 5.59
CA VAL A 229 9.20 3.24 6.57
C VAL A 229 10.34 2.45 5.96
N LYS A 230 10.02 1.34 5.27
CA LYS A 230 11.03 0.52 4.59
C LYS A 230 11.80 1.32 3.54
N ARG A 231 11.08 2.10 2.71
CA ARG A 231 11.72 2.97 1.71
C ARG A 231 12.58 4.05 2.37
N LEU A 232 12.13 4.63 3.48
CA LEU A 232 12.89 5.64 4.20
C LEU A 232 14.17 5.03 4.80
N SER A 233 14.07 3.87 5.47
CA SER A 233 15.24 3.16 6.02
C SER A 233 16.24 2.81 4.93
N ALA A 234 15.78 2.26 3.79
CA ALA A 234 16.64 1.95 2.66
C ALA A 234 17.32 3.20 2.07
N ALA A 235 16.61 4.34 2.04
CA ALA A 235 17.18 5.62 1.59
C ALA A 235 18.19 6.18 2.60
N GLU A 236 17.91 6.12 3.90
CA GLU A 236 18.82 6.51 4.99
C GLU A 236 20.12 5.67 4.92
N GLU A 237 20.02 4.35 4.75
CA GLU A 237 21.18 3.48 4.57
C GLU A 237 21.96 3.77 3.28
N ALA A 238 21.26 4.04 2.17
CA ALA A 238 21.92 4.39 0.91
C ALA A 238 22.69 5.71 1.02
N PHE A 239 22.15 6.68 1.78
CA PHE A 239 22.82 7.94 2.08
C PHE A 239 24.01 7.73 3.01
N GLU A 240 23.89 6.93 4.06
CA GLU A 240 25.02 6.65 4.97
C GLU A 240 26.16 5.93 4.25
N ARG A 241 25.83 4.94 3.41
CA ARG A 241 26.81 4.30 2.52
C ARG A 241 27.48 5.31 1.60
N SER A 242 26.76 6.36 1.19
CA SER A 242 27.35 7.38 0.32
C SER A 242 28.31 8.31 1.06
N LEU A 243 27.98 8.65 2.31
CA LEU A 243 28.88 9.39 3.18
C LEU A 243 30.17 8.61 3.48
N GLN A 244 30.12 7.30 3.60
CA GLN A 244 31.31 6.48 3.88
C GLN A 244 32.38 6.58 2.79
N TRP A 245 32.01 6.77 1.52
CA TRP A 245 32.97 7.04 0.45
C TRP A 245 33.28 8.53 0.31
N ALA A 246 32.30 9.41 0.52
CA ALA A 246 32.45 10.84 0.31
C ALA A 246 33.28 11.51 1.42
N VAL A 247 33.11 11.13 2.69
CA VAL A 247 33.74 11.79 3.84
C VAL A 247 35.27 11.58 3.87
N PRO A 248 35.82 10.37 3.71
CA PRO A 248 37.27 10.18 3.59
C PRO A 248 37.84 10.95 2.40
N TRP A 249 37.13 10.98 1.27
CA TRP A 249 37.54 11.73 0.09
C TRP A 249 37.54 13.25 0.31
N ILE A 250 36.47 13.83 0.86
CA ILE A 250 36.39 15.26 1.23
C ILE A 250 37.49 15.62 2.24
N SER A 251 37.78 14.72 3.18
CA SER A 251 38.86 14.93 4.16
C SER A 251 40.26 14.91 3.51
N SER A 252 40.45 14.12 2.45
CA SER A 252 41.69 14.05 1.65
C SER A 252 41.78 15.17 0.60
N ALA A 253 40.64 15.70 0.13
CA ALA A 253 40.54 16.79 -0.85
C ALA A 253 40.85 18.17 -0.25
N LYS A 254 41.14 18.27 1.06
CA LYS A 254 41.70 19.46 1.70
C LYS A 254 43.07 19.89 1.11
N ASN A 255 43.70 19.07 0.27
CA ASN A 255 44.77 19.51 -0.62
C ASN A 255 44.16 20.10 -1.90
N GLU A 256 44.24 21.42 -2.04
CA GLU A 256 43.58 22.28 -3.05
C GLU A 256 43.72 21.80 -4.53
N GLN A 257 44.70 20.95 -4.84
CA GLN A 257 44.92 20.43 -6.19
C GLN A 257 43.88 19.42 -6.68
N TYR A 258 43.12 18.76 -5.79
CA TYR A 258 42.14 17.72 -6.18
C TYR A 258 40.71 18.24 -6.37
N ILE A 259 40.38 19.44 -5.88
CA ILE A 259 39.04 20.02 -5.98
C ILE A 259 38.71 20.42 -7.42
N TYR A 260 39.68 20.99 -8.15
CA TYR A 260 39.50 21.39 -9.55
C TYR A 260 39.31 20.18 -10.48
N PHE A 261 40.03 19.08 -10.23
CA PHE A 261 39.92 17.86 -11.03
C PHE A 261 38.53 17.20 -10.90
N PHE A 262 37.85 17.37 -9.77
CA PHE A 262 36.53 16.80 -9.52
C PHE A 262 35.38 17.72 -9.95
N LEU A 263 35.53 19.05 -9.89
CA LEU A 263 34.59 19.95 -10.55
C LEU A 263 34.55 19.66 -12.06
N ASP A 264 35.70 19.43 -12.68
CA ASP A 264 35.78 19.02 -14.09
C ASP A 264 35.15 17.63 -14.33
N LEU A 265 35.36 16.65 -13.44
CA LEU A 265 34.77 15.31 -13.58
C LEU A 265 33.25 15.28 -13.35
N CYS A 266 32.74 16.02 -12.37
CA CYS A 266 31.30 16.16 -12.13
C CYS A 266 30.62 16.97 -13.23
N PHE A 267 31.28 18.00 -13.77
CA PHE A 267 30.76 18.76 -14.91
C PHE A 267 30.73 17.89 -16.18
N PHE A 268 31.76 17.06 -16.43
CA PHE A 268 31.77 16.08 -17.51
C PHE A 268 30.76 14.94 -17.31
N GLY A 269 30.59 14.46 -16.08
CA GLY A 269 29.59 13.44 -15.73
C GLY A 269 28.17 13.93 -15.95
N LEU A 270 27.85 15.15 -15.52
CA LEU A 270 26.56 15.80 -15.77
C LEU A 270 26.36 16.12 -17.27
N LEU A 271 27.40 16.47 -18.02
CA LEU A 271 27.30 16.66 -19.47
C LEU A 271 27.07 15.35 -20.23
N LEU A 272 27.66 14.24 -19.79
CA LEU A 272 27.43 12.92 -20.37
C LEU A 272 26.01 12.41 -20.06
N ASP A 273 25.50 12.65 -18.85
CA ASP A 273 24.14 12.26 -18.46
C ASP A 273 23.05 13.10 -19.16
N PHE A 274 23.31 14.39 -19.42
CA PHE A 274 22.42 15.25 -20.22
C PHE A 274 22.60 15.08 -21.74
N GLY A 275 23.78 14.66 -22.21
CA GLY A 275 24.09 14.49 -23.64
C GLY A 275 23.62 13.17 -24.25
N LEU A 276 23.38 12.14 -23.43
CA LEU A 276 22.91 10.82 -23.88
C LEU A 276 21.37 10.66 -23.84
N ARG A 277 20.62 11.72 -23.48
CA ARG A 277 19.17 11.81 -23.70
C ARG A 277 18.86 12.78 -24.85
N ARG A 278 19.20 12.37 -26.06
CA ARG A 278 18.50 12.77 -27.30
C ARG A 278 18.12 11.52 -28.07
#